data_AF-A0A3A8ZNE4-F1
#
_entry.id   AF-A0A3A8ZNE4-F1
#
_cell.length_a   1.000
_cell.length_b   1.000
_cell.length_c   1.000
_cell.angle_alpha   90.00
_cell.angle_beta   90.00
_cell.angle_gamma   90.00
#
_symmetry.space_group_name_H-M   'P 1'
#
loop_
_entity.id
_entity.type
_entity.pdbx_description
1 polymer ?
#
loop_
_entity_poly.entity_id
_entity_poly.type
_entity_poly.pdbx_seq_one_letter_code
_entity_poly.pdbx_strand_id
1 'polypeptide(L)'
;MGIRVDISDFSKADAEGTGPKTEALKSTIAHELMHTVMQYTLTDGMSGRFGEKYPAWFTEGTAQLAGGGYSTGWNDTLSYYAQYLTSANDTSQDNNIRSYLQKFTMNNRPYGHGYLGAAYLGYLANGGGAVTSANIAQGMDKIFTDLLNGQSLESAIQKNTGISTSQLNNLFSNGDQNLTEFVRKLSYESRNGAGSVITTGLDVGGSSLLGNNASALNQPFRIDPFKVTVNLSGPSDLGLQVGAEPGQHIEIDLYQMSSRALGLEDMNVRSTDDADRAIDQLKYAIGCVSNVRSQYGALQNRLEHTINNLNNITENTTEAESRIRDADIATEMVEYSNNQILMQAGASMLAQANQHSQLILSLLG
;
A
#
# COMPACT_ATOMS: atom_id res chain seq x y z
N MET A 1 -7.34 -11.32 -11.45
CA MET A 1 -7.01 -10.50 -10.26
C MET A 1 -7.20 -11.38 -9.04
N GLY A 2 -6.14 -11.65 -8.27
CA GLY A 2 -6.27 -12.38 -7.01
C GLY A 2 -6.30 -11.38 -5.85
N ILE A 3 -7.36 -11.39 -5.05
CA ILE A 3 -7.40 -10.65 -3.78
C ILE A 3 -6.50 -11.41 -2.80
N ARG A 4 -5.47 -10.75 -2.27
CA ARG A 4 -4.60 -11.31 -1.24
C ARG A 4 -5.12 -10.88 0.12
N VAL A 5 -5.46 -11.84 0.96
CA VAL A 5 -5.88 -11.61 2.34
C VAL A 5 -4.67 -11.85 3.25
N ASP A 6 -4.30 -10.86 4.05
CA ASP A 6 -3.22 -11.02 5.01
C ASP A 6 -3.66 -11.93 6.18
N ILE A 7 -2.80 -12.89 6.52
CA ILE A 7 -3.01 -13.81 7.64
C ILE A 7 -2.86 -13.11 9.01
N SER A 8 -2.25 -11.92 9.03
CA SER A 8 -2.19 -11.07 10.22
C SER A 8 -3.57 -10.48 10.59
N ASP A 9 -4.38 -10.17 9.57
CA ASP A 9 -5.70 -9.57 9.73
C ASP A 9 -6.81 -10.61 9.90
N PHE A 10 -6.71 -11.72 9.16
CA PHE A 10 -7.70 -12.80 9.11
C PHE A 10 -7.06 -14.18 9.23
N SER A 11 -7.54 -14.96 10.20
CA SER A 11 -7.05 -16.32 10.42
C SER A 11 -7.56 -17.29 9.36
N LYS A 12 -6.94 -18.48 9.29
CA LYS A 12 -7.43 -19.59 8.46
C LYS A 12 -8.89 -19.96 8.79
N ALA A 13 -9.28 -19.89 10.07
CA ALA A 13 -10.66 -20.16 10.49
C ALA A 13 -11.63 -19.11 9.92
N ASP A 14 -11.22 -17.85 9.82
CA ASP A 14 -12.03 -16.78 9.21
C ASP A 14 -12.23 -17.03 7.71
N ALA A 15 -11.18 -17.50 7.02
CA ALA A 15 -11.24 -17.90 5.61
C ALA A 15 -12.10 -19.16 5.37
N GLU A 16 -12.11 -20.09 6.33
CA GLU A 16 -12.96 -21.30 6.31
C GLU A 16 -14.41 -21.02 6.77
N GLY A 17 -14.73 -19.78 7.13
CA GLY A 17 -16.07 -19.35 7.52
C GLY A 17 -16.49 -19.73 8.94
N THR A 18 -15.57 -20.25 9.74
CA THR A 18 -15.80 -20.69 11.13
C THR A 18 -15.22 -19.73 12.17
N GLY A 19 -14.42 -18.75 11.72
CA GLY A 19 -13.72 -17.81 12.58
C GLY A 19 -14.55 -16.58 12.97
N PRO A 20 -14.16 -15.88 14.05
CA PRO A 20 -14.92 -14.75 14.58
C PRO A 20 -14.93 -13.50 13.67
N LYS A 21 -13.98 -13.38 12.73
CA LYS A 21 -13.88 -12.29 11.76
C LYS A 21 -14.36 -12.67 10.37
N THR A 22 -15.02 -13.83 10.21
CA THR A 22 -15.57 -14.30 8.92
C THR A 22 -16.39 -13.22 8.23
N GLU A 23 -17.24 -12.49 8.96
CA GLU A 23 -18.11 -11.47 8.39
C GLU A 23 -17.38 -10.19 7.99
N ALA A 24 -16.38 -9.80 8.78
CA ALA A 24 -15.47 -8.72 8.40
C ALA A 24 -14.68 -9.09 7.14
N LEU A 25 -14.21 -10.33 7.02
CA LEU A 25 -13.48 -10.81 5.85
C LEU A 25 -14.34 -10.78 4.58
N LYS A 26 -15.56 -11.33 4.65
CA LYS A 26 -16.52 -11.32 3.53
C LYS A 26 -16.83 -9.88 3.08
N SER A 27 -17.02 -9.00 4.06
CA SER A 27 -17.24 -7.57 3.83
C SER A 27 -16.06 -6.90 3.13
N THR A 28 -14.83 -7.15 3.60
CA THR A 28 -13.60 -6.65 2.98
C THR A 28 -13.43 -7.17 1.55
N ILE A 29 -13.65 -8.46 1.30
CA ILE A 29 -13.54 -9.03 -0.05
C ILE A 29 -14.52 -8.36 -1.02
N ALA A 30 -15.78 -8.20 -0.60
CA ALA A 30 -16.80 -7.52 -1.40
C ALA A 30 -16.48 -6.03 -1.64
N HIS A 31 -15.91 -5.35 -0.64
CA HIS A 31 -15.45 -3.97 -0.74
C HIS A 31 -14.34 -3.81 -1.78
N GLU A 32 -13.26 -4.60 -1.68
CA GLU A 32 -12.13 -4.55 -2.61
C GLU A 32 -12.53 -4.97 -4.03
N LEU A 33 -13.47 -5.89 -4.13
CA LEU A 33 -14.04 -6.28 -5.41
C LEU A 33 -14.78 -5.11 -6.07
N MET A 34 -15.57 -4.35 -5.31
CA MET A 34 -16.29 -3.21 -5.87
C MET A 34 -15.32 -2.16 -6.41
N HIS A 35 -14.23 -1.87 -5.71
CA HIS A 35 -13.15 -1.01 -6.23
C HIS A 35 -12.60 -1.52 -7.55
N THR A 36 -12.40 -2.83 -7.67
CA THR A 36 -11.93 -3.47 -8.89
C THR A 36 -12.92 -3.31 -10.05
N VAL A 37 -14.21 -3.55 -9.79
CA VAL A 37 -15.28 -3.38 -10.78
C VAL A 37 -15.31 -1.93 -11.25
N MET A 38 -15.35 -0.96 -10.33
CA MET A 38 -15.34 0.46 -10.67
C MET A 38 -14.10 0.87 -11.45
N GLN A 39 -12.92 0.36 -11.10
CA GLN A 39 -11.68 0.65 -11.81
C GLN A 39 -11.73 0.19 -13.28
N TYR A 40 -12.42 -0.92 -13.56
CA TYR A 40 -12.54 -1.48 -14.91
C TYR A 40 -13.70 -0.87 -15.70
N THR A 41 -14.85 -0.65 -15.07
CA THR A 41 -16.07 -0.20 -15.77
C THR A 41 -16.26 1.32 -15.75
N LEU A 42 -15.66 2.01 -14.78
CA LEU A 42 -15.77 3.46 -14.56
C LEU A 42 -14.38 4.11 -14.45
N THR A 43 -13.42 3.62 -15.27
CA THR A 43 -12.00 3.99 -15.20
C THR A 43 -11.75 5.49 -15.17
N ASP A 44 -12.50 6.26 -15.97
CA ASP A 44 -12.29 7.69 -16.10
C ASP A 44 -12.68 8.45 -14.83
N GLY A 45 -13.79 8.08 -14.20
CA GLY A 45 -14.20 8.64 -12.91
C GLY A 45 -13.33 8.18 -11.75
N MET A 46 -12.77 6.97 -11.79
CA MET A 46 -11.86 6.46 -10.75
C MET A 46 -10.47 7.12 -10.81
N SER A 47 -9.97 7.37 -12.01
CA SER A 47 -8.62 7.92 -12.24
C SER A 47 -8.58 9.44 -12.45
N GLY A 48 -9.71 10.06 -12.82
CA GLY A 48 -9.77 11.46 -13.26
C GLY A 48 -9.13 11.68 -14.63
N ARG A 49 -8.90 10.62 -15.42
CA ARG A 49 -8.09 10.68 -16.67
C ARG A 49 -8.75 11.52 -17.77
N PHE A 50 -10.08 11.59 -17.81
CA PHE A 50 -10.85 12.34 -18.82
C PHE A 50 -12.02 13.15 -18.24
N GLY A 51 -11.96 13.48 -16.95
CA GLY A 51 -13.02 14.20 -16.24
C GLY A 51 -12.72 14.37 -14.76
N GLU A 52 -13.70 14.82 -13.99
CA GLU A 52 -13.56 14.94 -12.54
C GLU A 52 -13.51 13.56 -11.88
N LYS A 53 -12.51 13.38 -11.02
CA LYS A 53 -12.38 12.18 -10.19
C LYS A 53 -13.57 12.09 -9.23
N TYR A 54 -14.14 10.89 -9.08
CA TYR A 54 -15.19 10.66 -8.11
C TYR A 54 -14.70 10.98 -6.69
N PRO A 55 -15.56 11.63 -5.87
CA PRO A 55 -15.19 11.96 -4.51
C PRO A 55 -15.04 10.68 -3.67
N ALA A 56 -14.11 10.70 -2.71
CA ALA A 56 -13.78 9.54 -1.90
C ALA A 56 -15.00 8.93 -1.17
N TRP A 57 -15.95 9.77 -0.75
CA TRP A 57 -17.16 9.27 -0.10
C TRP A 57 -18.04 8.43 -1.05
N PHE A 58 -18.02 8.72 -2.34
CA PHE A 58 -18.78 7.94 -3.32
C PHE A 58 -18.05 6.64 -3.63
N THR A 59 -16.75 6.68 -3.89
CA THR A 59 -15.96 5.47 -4.18
C THR A 59 -15.93 4.52 -2.98
N GLU A 60 -15.52 5.00 -1.80
CA GLU A 60 -15.45 4.18 -0.59
C GLU A 60 -16.84 3.82 -0.06
N GLY A 61 -17.79 4.74 -0.17
CA GLY A 61 -19.16 4.51 0.29
C GLY A 61 -19.90 3.47 -0.51
N THR A 62 -19.75 3.46 -1.84
CA THR A 62 -20.33 2.42 -2.70
C THR A 62 -19.62 1.08 -2.56
N ALA A 63 -18.29 1.09 -2.37
CA ALA A 63 -17.56 -0.12 -2.01
C ALA A 63 -18.03 -0.69 -0.66
N GLN A 64 -18.25 0.16 0.35
CA GLN A 64 -18.85 -0.27 1.61
C GLN A 64 -20.32 -0.65 1.50
N LEU A 65 -21.06 -0.12 0.54
CA LEU A 65 -22.43 -0.54 0.30
C LEU A 65 -22.48 -1.99 -0.21
N ALA A 66 -21.53 -2.35 -1.08
CA ALA A 66 -21.33 -3.73 -1.51
C ALA A 66 -20.80 -4.62 -0.37
N GLY A 67 -19.79 -4.15 0.38
CA GLY A 67 -19.19 -4.92 1.48
C GLY A 67 -20.05 -5.02 2.76
N GLY A 68 -20.92 -4.07 2.99
CA GLY A 68 -21.65 -3.90 4.24
C GLY A 68 -20.96 -2.94 5.21
N GLY A 69 -21.67 -1.90 5.65
CA GLY A 69 -21.14 -0.82 6.48
C GLY A 69 -21.15 -1.06 8.00
N TYR A 70 -21.62 -2.20 8.48
CA TYR A 70 -21.75 -2.49 9.92
C TYR A 70 -20.73 -3.50 10.46
N SER A 71 -20.07 -4.27 9.60
CA SER A 71 -19.10 -5.31 9.97
C SER A 71 -17.68 -4.79 10.24
N THR A 72 -17.36 -3.57 9.83
CA THR A 72 -15.98 -3.02 9.87
C THR A 72 -15.77 -1.92 10.92
N GLY A 73 -16.66 -1.79 11.91
CA GLY A 73 -16.51 -0.84 13.01
C GLY A 73 -16.94 0.61 12.71
N TRP A 74 -17.14 0.98 11.44
CA TRP A 74 -17.47 2.37 11.09
C TRP A 74 -18.85 2.80 11.60
N ASN A 75 -19.82 1.91 11.79
CA ASN A 75 -21.17 2.28 12.20
C ASN A 75 -21.58 1.68 13.56
N ASP A 76 -20.62 1.35 14.42
CA ASP A 76 -20.86 0.74 15.75
C ASP A 76 -21.82 1.54 16.63
N THR A 77 -21.77 2.87 16.56
CA THR A 77 -22.73 3.72 17.29
C THR A 77 -24.17 3.51 16.82
N LEU A 78 -24.37 3.31 15.51
CA LEU A 78 -25.69 2.99 14.95
C LEU A 78 -26.09 1.56 15.27
N SER A 79 -25.15 0.60 15.24
CA SER A 79 -25.38 -0.78 15.70
C SER A 79 -25.87 -0.80 17.16
N TYR A 80 -25.22 0.00 18.02
CA TYR A 80 -25.61 0.14 19.41
C TYR A 80 -27.03 0.68 19.55
N TYR A 81 -27.39 1.76 18.85
CA TYR A 81 -28.76 2.29 18.89
C TYR A 81 -29.79 1.29 18.34
N ALA A 82 -29.45 0.53 17.30
CA ALA A 82 -30.34 -0.46 16.70
C ALA A 82 -30.73 -1.59 17.66
N GLN A 83 -29.90 -1.90 18.66
CA GLN A 83 -30.22 -2.91 19.69
C GLN A 83 -31.37 -2.49 20.61
N TYR A 84 -31.61 -1.17 20.76
CA TYR A 84 -32.68 -0.63 21.60
C TYR A 84 -33.99 -0.38 20.85
N LEU A 85 -33.99 -0.59 19.53
CA LEU A 85 -35.18 -0.41 18.70
C LEU A 85 -36.05 -1.67 18.75
N THR A 86 -37.33 -1.50 19.04
CA THR A 86 -38.32 -2.58 19.03
C THR A 86 -38.82 -2.89 17.62
N SER A 87 -38.88 -1.89 16.73
CA SER A 87 -39.28 -2.03 15.33
C SER A 87 -38.53 -1.05 14.42
N ALA A 88 -38.55 -1.31 13.10
CA ALA A 88 -38.04 -0.37 12.10
C ALA A 88 -38.78 0.98 12.09
N ASN A 89 -39.88 1.13 12.84
CA ASN A 89 -40.65 2.37 12.99
C ASN A 89 -40.57 2.96 14.42
N ASP A 90 -39.82 2.33 15.33
CA ASP A 90 -39.57 2.85 16.68
C ASP A 90 -38.69 4.10 16.60
N THR A 91 -39.19 5.27 17.00
CA THR A 91 -38.49 6.55 16.89
C THR A 91 -37.70 6.93 18.15
N SER A 92 -37.63 6.04 19.16
CA SER A 92 -36.98 6.31 20.44
C SER A 92 -35.51 6.73 20.33
N GLN A 93 -34.83 6.31 19.25
CA GLN A 93 -33.43 6.64 18.99
C GLN A 93 -33.23 7.74 17.93
N ASP A 94 -34.28 8.33 17.37
CA ASP A 94 -34.16 9.32 16.29
C ASP A 94 -33.26 10.50 16.69
N ASN A 95 -33.37 10.98 17.93
CA ASN A 95 -32.53 12.07 18.42
C ASN A 95 -31.04 11.67 18.47
N ASN A 96 -30.75 10.46 18.96
CA ASN A 96 -29.39 9.95 19.03
C ASN A 96 -28.79 9.72 17.64
N ILE A 97 -29.59 9.16 16.72
CA ILE A 97 -29.19 8.94 15.32
C ILE A 97 -28.97 10.28 14.62
N ARG A 98 -29.86 11.25 14.80
CA ARG A 98 -29.70 12.61 14.25
C ARG A 98 -28.42 13.25 14.74
N SER A 99 -28.18 13.23 16.06
CA SER A 99 -26.95 13.76 16.64
C SER A 99 -25.70 13.02 16.15
N TYR A 100 -25.79 11.72 15.86
CA TYR A 100 -24.70 10.97 15.24
C TYR A 100 -24.42 11.43 13.80
N LEU A 101 -25.45 11.59 12.97
CA LEU A 101 -25.33 12.02 11.58
C LEU A 101 -24.71 13.41 11.44
N GLN A 102 -24.96 14.30 12.39
CA GLN A 102 -24.42 15.67 12.40
C GLN A 102 -22.94 15.75 12.80
N LYS A 103 -22.34 14.67 13.34
CA LYS A 103 -20.95 14.70 13.81
C LYS A 103 -19.93 14.74 12.67
N PHE A 104 -20.28 14.18 11.50
CA PHE A 104 -19.36 14.04 10.40
C PHE A 104 -20.03 14.36 9.07
N THR A 105 -19.22 14.75 8.09
CA THR A 105 -19.64 14.82 6.69
C THR A 105 -19.22 13.55 5.97
N MET A 106 -19.83 13.29 4.81
CA MET A 106 -19.43 12.17 3.96
C MET A 106 -17.96 12.31 3.52
N ASN A 107 -17.50 13.55 3.25
CA ASN A 107 -16.10 13.83 2.87
C ASN A 107 -15.11 13.52 3.99
N ASN A 108 -15.44 13.83 5.25
CA ASN A 108 -14.54 13.60 6.38
C ASN A 108 -14.58 12.15 6.88
N ARG A 109 -15.59 11.37 6.48
CA ARG A 109 -15.78 9.98 6.90
C ARG A 109 -16.30 9.11 5.74
N PRO A 110 -15.48 8.92 4.69
CA PRO A 110 -15.91 8.34 3.42
C PRO A 110 -16.36 6.88 3.52
N TYR A 111 -15.85 6.11 4.47
CA TYR A 111 -16.29 4.73 4.69
C TYR A 111 -17.63 4.65 5.44
N GLY A 112 -17.72 5.28 6.61
CA GLY A 112 -18.93 5.23 7.44
C GLY A 112 -20.08 6.09 6.93
N HIS A 113 -19.87 7.41 6.78
CA HIS A 113 -20.93 8.31 6.31
C HIS A 113 -21.08 8.23 4.79
N GLY A 114 -20.02 7.93 4.04
CA GLY A 114 -20.16 7.62 2.61
C GLY A 114 -21.00 6.36 2.37
N TYR A 115 -20.88 5.31 3.20
CA TYR A 115 -21.81 4.16 3.15
C TYR A 115 -23.27 4.60 3.33
N LEU A 116 -23.56 5.39 4.37
CA LEU A 116 -24.92 5.89 4.62
C LEU A 116 -25.41 6.77 3.47
N GLY A 117 -24.52 7.60 2.89
CA GLY A 117 -24.81 8.44 1.74
C GLY A 117 -25.12 7.62 0.49
N ALA A 118 -24.30 6.62 0.17
CA ALA A 118 -24.52 5.71 -0.95
C ALA A 118 -25.82 4.90 -0.77
N ALA A 119 -26.07 4.38 0.43
CA ALA A 119 -27.30 3.67 0.74
C ALA A 119 -28.54 4.56 0.56
N TYR A 120 -28.45 5.82 1.01
CA TYR A 120 -29.54 6.78 0.87
C TYR A 120 -29.76 7.22 -0.57
N LEU A 121 -28.70 7.37 -1.37
CA LEU A 121 -28.80 7.60 -2.81
C LEU A 121 -29.54 6.46 -3.50
N GLY A 122 -29.19 5.21 -3.22
CA GLY A 122 -29.89 4.05 -3.75
C GLY A 122 -31.37 4.04 -3.34
N TYR A 123 -31.66 4.33 -2.07
CA TYR A 123 -33.03 4.45 -1.58
C TYR A 123 -33.84 5.52 -2.34
N LEU A 124 -33.29 6.74 -2.50
CA LEU A 124 -33.96 7.82 -3.21
C LEU A 124 -34.10 7.52 -4.71
N ALA A 125 -33.08 6.95 -5.34
CA ALA A 125 -33.09 6.58 -6.75
C ALA A 125 -34.13 5.50 -7.09
N ASN A 126 -34.56 4.74 -6.08
CA ASN A 126 -35.67 3.81 -6.23
C ASN A 126 -37.06 4.41 -5.89
N GLY A 127 -37.13 5.72 -5.63
CA GLY A 127 -38.36 6.41 -5.23
C GLY A 127 -38.70 6.27 -3.74
N GLY A 128 -37.77 5.80 -2.92
CA GLY A 128 -37.96 5.55 -1.50
C GLY A 128 -38.70 4.24 -1.18
N GLY A 129 -39.42 4.20 -0.06
CA GLY A 129 -40.26 3.07 0.34
C GLY A 129 -39.63 2.14 1.38
N ALA A 130 -39.63 0.83 1.12
CA ALA A 130 -39.05 -0.15 2.04
C ALA A 130 -37.52 -0.13 1.98
N VAL A 131 -36.85 -0.09 3.14
CA VAL A 131 -35.40 -0.14 3.25
C VAL A 131 -34.95 -1.59 3.19
N THR A 132 -34.57 -2.06 2.00
CA THR A 132 -34.12 -3.43 1.75
C THR A 132 -32.86 -3.41 0.89
N SER A 133 -32.03 -4.46 0.96
CA SER A 133 -30.84 -4.60 0.12
C SER A 133 -31.21 -4.50 -1.37
N ALA A 134 -32.29 -5.19 -1.78
CA ALA A 134 -32.77 -5.18 -3.15
C ALA A 134 -33.18 -3.78 -3.65
N ASN A 135 -33.95 -3.02 -2.85
CA ASN A 135 -34.40 -1.69 -3.27
C ASN A 135 -33.23 -0.70 -3.38
N ILE A 136 -32.29 -0.75 -2.43
CA ILE A 136 -31.11 0.11 -2.45
C ILE A 136 -30.23 -0.24 -3.66
N ALA A 137 -29.99 -1.54 -3.91
CA ALA A 137 -29.24 -2.01 -5.07
C ALA A 137 -29.88 -1.54 -6.39
N GLN A 138 -31.19 -1.74 -6.57
CA GLN A 138 -31.91 -1.31 -7.77
C GLN A 138 -31.82 0.19 -8.03
N GLY A 139 -31.82 1.03 -7.00
CA GLY A 139 -31.62 2.46 -7.16
C GLY A 139 -30.17 2.82 -7.52
N MET A 140 -29.19 2.17 -6.89
CA MET A 140 -27.79 2.34 -7.24
C MET A 140 -27.48 1.87 -8.67
N ASP A 141 -28.11 0.79 -9.13
CA ASP A 141 -27.96 0.29 -10.51
C ASP A 141 -28.36 1.35 -11.54
N LYS A 142 -29.38 2.18 -11.27
CA LYS A 142 -29.76 3.29 -12.16
C LYS A 142 -28.65 4.35 -12.22
N ILE A 143 -28.08 4.73 -11.08
CA ILE A 143 -26.97 5.69 -11.01
C ILE A 143 -25.76 5.12 -11.75
N PHE A 144 -25.37 3.88 -11.49
CA PHE A 144 -24.26 3.24 -12.17
C PHE A 144 -24.49 3.09 -13.67
N THR A 145 -25.71 2.77 -14.10
CA THR A 145 -26.07 2.71 -15.53
C THR A 145 -25.86 4.08 -16.20
N ASP A 146 -26.25 5.17 -15.55
CA ASP A 146 -26.04 6.52 -16.08
C ASP A 146 -24.55 6.88 -16.14
N LEU A 147 -23.75 6.49 -15.15
CA LEU A 147 -22.30 6.67 -15.16
C LEU A 147 -21.63 5.86 -16.30
N LEU A 148 -22.05 4.61 -16.51
CA LEU A 148 -21.57 3.77 -17.61
C LEU A 148 -21.90 4.35 -18.99
N ASN A 149 -23.02 5.08 -19.08
CA ASN A 149 -23.42 5.81 -20.28
C ASN A 149 -22.71 7.17 -20.43
N GLY A 150 -21.71 7.46 -19.59
CA GLY A 150 -20.85 8.66 -19.69
C GLY A 150 -21.41 9.90 -19.01
N GLN A 151 -22.47 9.80 -18.20
CA GLN A 151 -22.94 10.95 -17.43
C GLN A 151 -21.98 11.28 -16.28
N SER A 152 -21.91 12.57 -15.92
CA SER A 152 -21.18 12.98 -14.71
C SER A 152 -21.90 12.46 -13.46
N LEU A 153 -21.15 12.30 -12.37
CA LEU A 153 -21.72 11.86 -11.10
C LEU A 153 -22.83 12.78 -10.60
N GLU A 154 -22.63 14.09 -10.70
CA GLU A 154 -23.63 15.08 -10.31
C GLU A 154 -24.93 14.91 -11.12
N SER A 155 -24.82 14.76 -12.44
CA SER A 155 -25.98 14.58 -13.30
C SER A 155 -26.70 13.25 -13.06
N ALA A 156 -25.97 12.16 -12.86
CA ALA A 156 -26.55 10.84 -12.56
C ALA A 156 -27.30 10.86 -11.21
N ILE A 157 -26.71 11.46 -10.17
CA ILE A 157 -27.36 11.60 -8.87
C ILE A 157 -28.60 12.48 -8.97
N GLN A 158 -28.48 13.67 -9.58
CA GLN A 158 -29.60 14.62 -9.66
C GLN A 158 -30.76 14.05 -10.47
N LYS A 159 -30.47 13.36 -11.59
CA LYS A 159 -31.49 12.72 -12.43
C LYS A 159 -32.29 11.66 -11.65
N ASN A 160 -31.61 10.82 -10.88
CA ASN A 160 -32.26 9.67 -10.24
C ASN A 160 -32.88 10.02 -8.87
N THR A 161 -32.32 10.99 -8.14
CA THR A 161 -32.73 11.30 -6.76
C THR A 161 -33.40 12.66 -6.58
N GLY A 162 -33.27 13.55 -7.57
CA GLY A 162 -33.77 14.93 -7.49
C GLY A 162 -32.93 15.87 -6.62
N ILE A 163 -31.83 15.41 -6.01
CA ILE A 163 -30.95 16.21 -5.16
C ILE A 163 -29.52 16.27 -5.71
N SER A 164 -28.78 17.34 -5.41
CA SER A 164 -27.35 17.48 -5.70
C SER A 164 -26.49 16.78 -4.65
N THR A 165 -25.21 16.55 -4.96
CA THR A 165 -24.25 16.01 -3.98
C THR A 165 -24.05 16.95 -2.78
N SER A 166 -24.11 18.26 -3.02
CA SER A 166 -24.07 19.28 -1.96
C SER A 166 -25.32 19.22 -1.07
N GLN A 167 -26.51 19.08 -1.67
CA GLN A 167 -27.75 18.91 -0.91
C GLN A 167 -27.71 17.65 -0.07
N LEU A 168 -27.25 16.52 -0.63
CA LEU A 168 -27.06 15.27 0.11
C LEU A 168 -26.19 15.49 1.35
N ASN A 169 -25.03 16.14 1.20
CA ASN A 169 -24.14 16.42 2.34
C ASN A 169 -24.78 17.35 3.38
N ASN A 170 -25.62 18.29 2.96
CA ASN A 170 -26.35 19.16 3.88
C ASN A 170 -27.40 18.40 4.69
N LEU A 171 -27.99 17.31 4.18
CA LEU A 171 -28.94 16.50 4.94
C LEU A 171 -28.28 15.87 6.18
N PHE A 172 -27.03 15.44 6.08
CA PHE A 172 -26.26 14.93 7.22
C PHE A 172 -25.99 16.03 8.24
N SER A 173 -25.42 17.15 7.79
CA SER A 173 -25.07 18.29 8.66
C SER A 173 -26.29 18.90 9.36
N ASN A 174 -27.45 18.91 8.71
CA ASN A 174 -28.68 19.46 9.26
C ASN A 174 -29.48 18.45 10.09
N GLY A 175 -29.10 17.17 10.07
CA GLY A 175 -29.85 16.13 10.77
C GLY A 175 -31.26 15.96 10.21
N ASP A 176 -31.38 15.90 8.88
CA ASP A 176 -32.65 15.80 8.18
C ASP A 176 -33.54 14.66 8.71
N GLN A 177 -34.84 14.90 8.80
CA GLN A 177 -35.79 13.95 9.39
C GLN A 177 -35.93 12.69 8.54
N ASN A 178 -36.00 12.82 7.20
CA ASN A 178 -36.17 11.69 6.30
C ASN A 178 -34.89 10.84 6.24
N LEU A 179 -33.71 11.50 6.23
CA LEU A 179 -32.43 10.80 6.35
C LEU A 179 -32.32 10.06 7.69
N THR A 180 -32.71 10.71 8.80
CA THR A 180 -32.70 10.08 10.14
C THR A 180 -33.60 8.85 10.16
N GLU A 181 -34.81 8.94 9.61
CA GLU A 181 -35.73 7.82 9.48
C GLU A 181 -35.14 6.67 8.65
N PHE A 182 -34.54 7.01 7.50
CA PHE A 182 -33.87 6.03 6.64
C PHE A 182 -32.74 5.31 7.36
N VAL A 183 -31.83 6.06 7.98
CA VAL A 183 -30.66 5.50 8.70
C VAL A 183 -31.11 4.63 9.85
N ARG A 184 -32.19 5.00 10.54
CA ARG A 184 -32.78 4.18 11.60
C ARG A 184 -33.28 2.84 11.07
N LYS A 185 -34.08 2.86 10.00
CA LYS A 185 -34.56 1.64 9.34
C LYS A 185 -33.40 0.79 8.84
N LEU A 186 -32.44 1.39 8.15
CA LEU A 186 -31.23 0.70 7.68
C LEU A 186 -30.47 0.02 8.82
N SER A 187 -30.30 0.71 9.95
CA SER A 187 -29.60 0.17 11.12
C SER A 187 -30.39 -0.96 11.78
N TYR A 188 -31.72 -0.85 11.85
CA TYR A 188 -32.59 -1.91 12.36
C TYR A 188 -32.54 -3.17 11.47
N GLU A 189 -32.63 -3.00 10.15
CA GLU A 189 -32.57 -4.12 9.20
C GLU A 189 -31.17 -4.73 9.10
N SER A 190 -30.11 -3.99 9.44
CA SER A 190 -28.72 -4.49 9.40
C SER A 190 -28.22 -5.07 10.72
N ARG A 191 -29.00 -5.03 11.81
CA ARG A 191 -28.48 -5.22 13.18
C ARG A 191 -27.88 -6.60 13.50
N ASN A 192 -28.16 -7.59 12.66
CA ASN A 192 -27.64 -8.96 12.80
C ASN A 192 -26.69 -9.35 11.67
N GLY A 193 -26.35 -8.41 10.78
CA GLY A 193 -25.58 -8.68 9.57
C GLY A 193 -24.61 -7.57 9.21
N ALA A 194 -24.12 -7.62 7.98
CA ALA A 194 -23.14 -6.66 7.48
C ALA A 194 -23.78 -5.35 6.97
N GLY A 195 -25.09 -5.36 6.63
CA GLY A 195 -25.74 -4.28 5.88
C GLY A 195 -25.28 -4.21 4.41
N SER A 196 -24.94 -5.36 3.83
CA SER A 196 -24.50 -5.47 2.43
C SER A 196 -25.69 -5.47 1.47
N VAL A 197 -25.55 -4.84 0.30
CA VAL A 197 -26.60 -4.85 -0.74
C VAL A 197 -26.46 -5.99 -1.75
N ILE A 198 -25.35 -6.73 -1.74
CA ILE A 198 -25.12 -7.86 -2.66
C ILE A 198 -25.58 -9.21 -2.06
N THR A 199 -26.16 -9.17 -0.86
CA THR A 199 -26.79 -10.31 -0.18
C THR A 199 -28.32 -10.24 -0.27
N THR A 200 -28.98 -11.37 0.01
CA THR A 200 -30.44 -11.50 -0.05
C THR A 200 -31.19 -10.69 1.01
N GLY A 201 -30.48 -10.13 1.99
CA GLY A 201 -30.99 -9.25 3.04
C GLY A 201 -29.87 -8.38 3.61
N LEU A 202 -30.24 -7.39 4.43
CA LEU A 202 -29.29 -6.52 5.15
C LEU A 202 -28.78 -7.18 6.45
N ASP A 203 -29.57 -8.11 7.00
CA ASP A 203 -29.32 -8.87 8.23
C ASP A 203 -28.46 -10.12 8.01
N VAL A 204 -28.21 -10.51 6.76
CA VAL A 204 -27.35 -11.64 6.44
C VAL A 204 -25.90 -11.18 6.48
N GLY A 205 -25.13 -11.71 7.43
CA GLY A 205 -23.68 -11.70 7.32
C GLY A 205 -23.26 -12.62 6.18
N GLY A 206 -22.85 -12.03 5.04
CA GLY A 206 -22.05 -12.52 3.90
C GLY A 206 -22.01 -14.02 3.54
N SER A 207 -22.97 -14.82 3.98
CA SER A 207 -23.02 -16.29 3.86
C SER A 207 -23.21 -16.72 2.41
N SER A 208 -23.67 -15.81 1.54
CA SER A 208 -23.77 -16.00 0.10
C SER A 208 -22.54 -15.52 -0.68
N LEU A 209 -21.64 -14.74 -0.09
CA LEU A 209 -20.44 -14.19 -0.76
C LEU A 209 -19.35 -15.26 -0.94
N LEU A 210 -19.16 -16.10 0.09
CA LEU A 210 -18.30 -17.28 0.08
C LEU A 210 -19.22 -18.50 0.23
N GLY A 211 -19.83 -18.95 -0.87
CA GLY A 211 -20.81 -20.04 -0.81
C GLY A 211 -20.21 -21.34 -0.24
N ASN A 212 -20.96 -22.02 0.64
CA ASN A 212 -20.55 -23.28 1.27
C ASN A 212 -20.51 -24.48 0.31
N ASN A 213 -21.03 -24.36 -0.92
CA ASN A 213 -21.19 -25.47 -1.87
C ASN A 213 -21.10 -24.97 -3.33
N ALA A 214 -19.91 -24.59 -3.79
CA ALA A 214 -19.71 -24.40 -5.22
C ALA A 214 -18.68 -25.39 -5.75
N SER A 215 -19.08 -26.13 -6.79
CA SER A 215 -18.13 -26.83 -7.64
C SER A 215 -17.11 -25.81 -8.14
N ALA A 216 -15.83 -26.08 -7.90
CA ALA A 216 -14.69 -25.16 -8.06
C ALA A 216 -14.57 -24.43 -9.42
N LEU A 217 -15.34 -24.86 -10.43
CA LEU A 217 -15.31 -24.32 -11.78
C LEU A 217 -16.33 -23.20 -12.06
N ASN A 218 -17.38 -23.06 -11.23
CA ASN A 218 -18.49 -22.13 -11.50
C ASN A 218 -18.54 -20.91 -10.57
N GLN A 219 -17.53 -20.67 -9.72
CA GLN A 219 -17.51 -19.44 -8.92
C GLN A 219 -16.92 -18.26 -9.70
N PRO A 220 -17.57 -17.08 -9.69
CA PRO A 220 -17.03 -15.84 -10.24
C PRO A 220 -15.81 -15.34 -9.45
N PHE A 221 -15.66 -15.74 -8.18
CA PHE A 221 -14.51 -15.46 -7.33
C PHE A 221 -13.91 -16.76 -6.82
N ARG A 222 -12.60 -16.93 -6.99
CA ARG A 222 -11.82 -18.01 -6.38
C ARG A 222 -10.91 -17.38 -5.34
N ILE A 223 -11.04 -17.77 -4.07
CA ILE A 223 -9.87 -17.75 -3.18
C ILE A 223 -9.04 -18.91 -3.69
N ASP A 224 -8.02 -18.61 -4.48
CA ASP A 224 -7.22 -19.64 -5.14
C ASP A 224 -6.58 -20.55 -4.07
N PRO A 225 -7.01 -21.82 -3.94
CA PRO A 225 -6.35 -22.75 -3.04
C PRO A 225 -4.96 -23.11 -3.58
N PHE A 226 -4.69 -22.84 -4.87
CA PHE A 226 -3.34 -22.76 -5.40
C PHE A 226 -2.79 -21.39 -5.05
N LYS A 227 -2.27 -21.33 -3.84
CA LYS A 227 -1.00 -20.67 -3.63
C LYS A 227 -0.05 -21.17 -4.74
N VAL A 228 0.08 -20.44 -5.85
CA VAL A 228 1.42 -20.24 -6.38
C VAL A 228 2.09 -19.42 -5.29
N THR A 229 2.54 -20.14 -4.25
CA THR A 229 3.59 -19.63 -3.39
C THR A 229 4.76 -19.55 -4.34
N VAL A 230 4.93 -18.41 -4.99
CA VAL A 230 6.24 -18.05 -5.49
C VAL A 230 7.04 -17.97 -4.21
N ASN A 231 7.76 -19.05 -3.91
CA ASN A 231 8.73 -19.04 -2.84
C ASN A 231 9.86 -18.12 -3.31
N LEU A 232 9.63 -16.81 -3.14
CA LEU A 232 10.66 -15.79 -3.29
C LEU A 232 11.65 -15.86 -2.13
N SER A 233 11.34 -16.64 -1.07
CA SER A 233 12.28 -17.05 -0.04
C SER A 233 13.23 -18.11 -0.63
N GLY A 234 14.21 -17.64 -1.40
CA GLY A 234 15.47 -18.36 -1.54
C GLY A 234 16.20 -18.36 -0.18
N PRO A 235 17.06 -19.35 0.09
CA PRO A 235 17.88 -19.33 1.28
C PRO A 235 18.86 -18.14 1.22
N SER A 236 18.99 -17.45 2.37
CA SER A 236 19.98 -16.42 2.74
C SER A 236 19.97 -15.11 1.95
N ASP A 237 19.53 -14.04 2.62
CA ASP A 237 19.87 -12.66 2.29
C ASP A 237 21.40 -12.57 2.12
N LEU A 238 21.85 -12.21 0.91
CA LEU A 238 23.27 -11.99 0.66
C LEU A 238 23.57 -10.52 0.97
N GLY A 239 24.19 -10.28 2.13
CA GLY A 239 24.73 -8.97 2.46
C GLY A 239 26.10 -8.77 1.81
N LEU A 240 26.23 -7.78 0.94
CA LEU A 240 27.54 -7.29 0.48
C LEU A 240 27.99 -6.14 1.39
N GLN A 241 29.10 -6.32 2.09
CA GLN A 241 29.75 -5.23 2.83
C GLN A 241 30.32 -4.23 1.82
N VAL A 242 29.89 -2.98 1.87
CA VAL A 242 30.30 -1.93 0.92
C VAL A 242 30.88 -0.69 1.59
N GLY A 243 31.18 -0.77 2.89
CA GLY A 243 31.82 0.29 3.65
C GLY A 243 32.69 -0.26 4.78
N ALA A 244 33.40 0.64 5.48
CA ALA A 244 34.33 0.28 6.54
C ALA A 244 33.65 0.05 7.90
N GLU A 245 32.46 0.61 8.10
CA GLU A 245 31.76 0.58 9.38
C GLU A 245 30.66 -0.51 9.46
N PRO A 246 30.31 -0.99 10.67
CA PRO A 246 29.18 -1.89 10.86
C PRO A 246 27.86 -1.30 10.31
N GLY A 247 27.06 -2.14 9.65
CA GLY A 247 25.77 -1.74 9.06
C GLY A 247 25.85 -1.08 7.68
N GLN A 248 27.05 -0.95 7.11
CA GLN A 248 27.26 -0.47 5.74
C GLN A 248 27.23 -1.62 4.74
N HIS A 249 26.08 -2.25 4.60
CA HIS A 249 25.86 -3.36 3.68
C HIS A 249 24.75 -3.07 2.67
N ILE A 250 24.84 -3.76 1.54
CA ILE A 250 23.79 -3.81 0.52
C ILE A 250 23.23 -5.23 0.56
N GLU A 251 21.94 -5.34 0.88
CA GLU A 251 21.22 -6.61 0.91
C GLU A 251 20.78 -7.01 -0.50
N ILE A 252 20.98 -8.28 -0.83
CA ILE A 252 20.59 -8.87 -2.10
C ILE A 252 19.66 -10.04 -1.82
N ASP A 253 18.43 -9.91 -2.27
CA ASP A 253 17.46 -10.99 -2.27
C ASP A 253 17.77 -11.95 -3.42
N LEU A 254 17.95 -13.23 -3.10
CA LEU A 254 18.12 -14.28 -4.10
C LEU A 254 16.77 -14.93 -4.41
N TYR A 255 16.30 -14.75 -5.65
CA TYR A 255 15.00 -15.26 -6.09
C TYR A 255 15.14 -16.53 -6.92
N GLN A 256 14.36 -17.56 -6.61
CA GLN A 256 14.30 -18.78 -7.43
C GLN A 256 13.44 -18.57 -8.68
N MET A 257 14.03 -18.79 -9.87
CA MET A 257 13.38 -18.57 -11.18
C MET A 257 13.24 -19.86 -12.01
N SER A 258 13.15 -21.02 -11.36
CA SER A 258 12.91 -22.29 -12.06
C SER A 258 11.47 -22.38 -12.58
N SER A 259 11.22 -23.27 -13.56
CA SER A 259 9.86 -23.52 -14.05
C SER A 259 8.89 -23.93 -12.93
N ARG A 260 9.34 -24.74 -11.97
CA ARG A 260 8.61 -25.07 -10.73
C ARG A 260 8.27 -23.82 -9.92
N ALA A 261 9.26 -22.95 -9.65
CA ALA A 261 9.07 -21.74 -8.85
C ALA A 261 8.16 -20.71 -9.53
N LEU A 262 8.17 -20.69 -10.87
CA LEU A 262 7.31 -19.86 -11.71
C LEU A 262 5.93 -20.51 -11.99
N GLY A 263 5.66 -21.71 -11.47
CA GLY A 263 4.38 -22.39 -11.61
C GLY A 263 4.08 -22.92 -13.03
N LEU A 264 5.11 -23.24 -13.81
CA LEU A 264 5.00 -23.58 -15.24
C LEU A 264 4.98 -25.08 -15.56
N GLU A 265 5.04 -25.95 -14.56
CA GLU A 265 5.25 -27.39 -14.81
C GLU A 265 4.03 -28.17 -15.28
N ASP A 266 2.83 -27.76 -14.86
CA ASP A 266 1.57 -28.41 -15.26
C ASP A 266 0.95 -27.77 -16.52
N MET A 267 1.71 -26.90 -17.19
CA MET A 267 1.27 -26.19 -18.40
C MET A 267 1.07 -27.18 -19.55
N ASN A 268 -0.05 -27.03 -20.27
CA ASN A 268 -0.31 -27.79 -21.47
C ASN A 268 -1.16 -26.99 -22.47
N VAL A 269 -1.21 -27.45 -23.71
CA VAL A 269 -1.93 -26.81 -24.82
C VAL A 269 -2.87 -27.80 -25.52
N ARG A 270 -3.42 -28.76 -24.77
CA ARG A 270 -4.21 -29.88 -25.32
C ARG A 270 -5.61 -29.45 -25.76
N SER A 271 -6.15 -28.39 -25.15
CA SER A 271 -7.42 -27.78 -25.52
C SER A 271 -7.24 -26.28 -25.75
N THR A 272 -8.24 -25.62 -26.34
CA THR A 272 -8.28 -24.17 -26.48
C THR A 272 -8.21 -23.47 -25.14
N ASP A 273 -8.95 -23.96 -24.13
CA ASP A 273 -8.97 -23.40 -22.78
C ASP A 273 -7.61 -23.57 -22.08
N ASP A 274 -6.94 -24.71 -22.28
CA ASP A 274 -5.61 -24.93 -21.73
C ASP A 274 -4.56 -24.03 -22.39
N ALA A 275 -4.69 -23.77 -23.69
CA ALA A 275 -3.85 -22.83 -24.41
C ALA A 275 -4.02 -21.38 -23.91
N ASP A 276 -5.26 -20.93 -23.67
CA ASP A 276 -5.52 -19.60 -23.10
C ASP A 276 -4.91 -19.47 -21.68
N ARG A 277 -5.06 -20.49 -20.84
CA ARG A 277 -4.45 -20.53 -19.51
C ARG A 277 -2.92 -20.53 -19.57
N ALA A 278 -2.33 -21.28 -20.50
CA ALA A 278 -0.88 -21.33 -20.70
C ALA A 278 -0.33 -19.94 -21.08
N ILE A 279 -1.03 -19.21 -21.94
CA ILE A 279 -0.65 -17.84 -22.33
C ILE A 279 -0.63 -16.92 -21.10
N ASP A 280 -1.64 -16.99 -20.24
CA ASP A 280 -1.72 -16.14 -19.05
C ASP A 280 -0.66 -16.51 -17.99
N GLN A 281 -0.39 -17.80 -17.79
CA GLN A 281 0.70 -18.27 -16.94
C GLN A 281 2.07 -17.79 -17.44
N LEU A 282 2.32 -17.86 -18.75
CA LEU A 282 3.55 -17.35 -19.36
C LEU A 282 3.69 -15.84 -19.20
N LYS A 283 2.63 -15.06 -19.45
CA LYS A 283 2.64 -13.60 -19.25
C LYS A 283 3.00 -13.25 -17.81
N TYR A 284 2.41 -13.96 -16.85
CA TYR A 284 2.71 -13.74 -15.44
C TYR A 284 4.17 -14.06 -15.10
N ALA A 285 4.69 -15.20 -15.56
CA ALA A 285 6.08 -15.59 -15.33
C ALA A 285 7.07 -14.59 -15.97
N ILE A 286 6.79 -14.09 -17.17
CA ILE A 286 7.57 -13.02 -17.82
C ILE A 286 7.57 -11.75 -16.97
N GLY A 287 6.41 -11.40 -16.39
CA GLY A 287 6.27 -10.28 -15.46
C GLY A 287 7.17 -10.44 -14.22
N CYS A 288 7.17 -11.62 -13.60
CA CYS A 288 8.01 -11.92 -12.44
C CYS A 288 9.51 -11.82 -12.77
N VAL A 289 9.95 -12.45 -13.87
CA VAL A 289 11.36 -12.38 -14.31
C VAL A 289 11.77 -10.95 -14.63
N SER A 290 10.91 -10.18 -15.29
CA SER A 290 11.16 -8.77 -15.60
C SER A 290 11.31 -7.92 -14.33
N ASN A 291 10.48 -8.17 -13.32
CA ASN A 291 10.54 -7.43 -12.06
C ASN A 291 11.85 -7.70 -11.31
N VAL A 292 12.25 -8.97 -11.19
CA VAL A 292 13.52 -9.33 -10.54
C VAL A 292 14.74 -8.77 -11.30
N ARG A 293 14.71 -8.79 -12.64
CA ARG A 293 15.75 -8.11 -13.45
C ARG A 293 15.81 -6.61 -13.19
N SER A 294 14.65 -5.96 -13.05
CA SER A 294 14.60 -4.54 -12.71
C SER A 294 15.21 -4.25 -11.33
N GLN A 295 14.92 -5.10 -10.34
CA GLN A 295 15.50 -4.97 -8.99
C GLN A 295 17.03 -5.15 -9.03
N TYR A 296 17.52 -6.17 -9.72
CA TYR A 296 18.96 -6.40 -9.88
C TYR A 296 19.65 -5.29 -10.70
N GLY A 297 18.96 -4.69 -11.67
CA GLY A 297 19.47 -3.50 -12.37
C GLY A 297 19.59 -2.28 -11.45
N ALA A 298 18.60 -2.03 -10.60
CA ALA A 298 18.66 -0.95 -9.61
C ALA A 298 19.79 -1.18 -8.58
N LEU A 299 19.95 -2.43 -8.16
CA LEU A 299 21.04 -2.85 -7.28
C LEU A 299 22.42 -2.62 -7.93
N GLN A 300 22.58 -2.98 -9.22
CA GLN A 300 23.79 -2.73 -9.98
C GLN A 300 24.13 -1.23 -10.01
N ASN A 301 23.15 -0.37 -10.32
CA ASN A 301 23.37 1.09 -10.31
C ASN A 301 23.84 1.58 -8.94
N ARG A 302 23.25 1.05 -7.86
CA ARG A 302 23.63 1.41 -6.50
C ARG A 302 25.06 0.95 -6.18
N LEU A 303 25.45 -0.25 -6.59
CA LEU A 303 26.82 -0.75 -6.46
C LEU A 303 27.82 0.11 -7.24
N GLU A 304 27.51 0.50 -8.48
CA GLU A 304 28.35 1.39 -9.29
C GLU A 304 28.54 2.75 -8.61
N HIS A 305 27.47 3.33 -8.05
CA HIS A 305 27.57 4.56 -7.26
C HIS A 305 28.43 4.38 -6.01
N THR A 306 28.29 3.28 -5.29
CA THR A 306 29.11 3.00 -4.11
C THR A 306 30.58 2.82 -4.48
N ILE A 307 30.89 2.11 -5.57
CA ILE A 307 32.27 1.96 -6.08
C ILE A 307 32.87 3.32 -6.41
N ASN A 308 32.14 4.17 -7.13
CA ASN A 308 32.62 5.52 -7.47
C ASN A 308 32.90 6.36 -6.22
N ASN A 309 32.03 6.28 -5.22
CA ASN A 309 32.24 6.97 -3.95
C ASN A 309 33.45 6.43 -3.18
N LEU A 310 33.63 5.10 -3.13
CA LEU A 310 34.77 4.47 -2.46
C LEU A 310 36.10 4.80 -3.16
N ASN A 311 36.11 4.89 -4.49
CA ASN A 311 37.30 5.34 -5.24
C ASN A 311 37.68 6.77 -4.85
N ASN A 312 36.70 7.69 -4.79
CA ASN A 312 36.95 9.06 -4.33
C ASN A 312 37.46 9.10 -2.88
N ILE A 313 36.89 8.29 -1.98
CA ILE A 313 37.38 8.20 -0.60
C ILE A 313 38.81 7.66 -0.56
N THR A 314 39.13 6.64 -1.35
CA THR A 314 40.46 6.04 -1.43
C THR A 314 41.49 7.05 -1.94
N GLU A 315 41.16 7.83 -2.97
CA GLU A 315 42.02 8.90 -3.49
C GLU A 315 42.27 9.97 -2.41
N ASN A 316 41.20 10.52 -1.81
CA ASN A 316 41.32 11.54 -0.77
C ASN A 316 42.07 11.07 0.48
N THR A 317 41.88 9.81 0.89
CA THR A 317 42.57 9.23 2.06
C THR A 317 44.02 8.93 1.75
N THR A 318 44.35 8.46 0.55
CA THR A 318 45.74 8.28 0.10
C THR A 318 46.47 9.61 0.03
N GLU A 319 45.82 10.66 -0.49
CA GLU A 319 46.38 12.02 -0.47
C GLU A 319 46.59 12.55 0.95
N ALA A 320 45.64 12.30 1.86
CA ALA A 320 45.77 12.69 3.25
C ALA A 320 46.88 11.91 3.96
N GLU A 321 47.04 10.60 3.70
CA GLU A 321 48.15 9.80 4.21
C GLU A 321 49.47 10.33 3.66
N SER A 322 49.57 10.61 2.36
CA SER A 322 50.77 11.16 1.73
C SER A 322 51.18 12.48 2.39
N ARG A 323 50.24 13.40 2.66
CA ARG A 323 50.54 14.64 3.39
C ARG A 323 51.05 14.45 4.82
N ILE A 324 50.72 13.34 5.47
CA ILE A 324 51.12 13.05 6.86
C ILE A 324 52.44 12.27 6.91
N ARG A 325 52.60 11.30 6.01
CA ARG A 325 53.67 10.31 6.05
C ARG A 325 54.81 10.62 5.10
N ASP A 326 54.50 11.15 3.92
CA ASP A 326 55.51 11.43 2.93
C ASP A 326 56.19 12.76 3.25
N ALA A 327 57.52 12.75 3.21
CA ALA A 327 58.29 13.95 3.40
C ALA A 327 58.26 14.79 2.13
N ASP A 328 58.12 16.11 2.28
CA ASP A 328 58.36 17.02 1.17
C ASP A 328 59.87 17.01 0.84
N ILE A 329 60.22 16.24 -0.19
CA ILE A 329 61.59 16.06 -0.65
C ILE A 329 62.27 17.41 -0.93
N ALA A 330 61.53 18.44 -1.36
CA ALA A 330 62.14 19.75 -1.60
C ALA A 330 62.67 20.37 -0.30
N THR A 331 61.89 20.28 0.79
CA THR A 331 62.26 20.81 2.10
C THR A 331 63.33 19.95 2.78
N GLU A 332 63.16 18.62 2.78
CA GLU A 332 64.13 17.69 3.36
C GLU A 332 65.50 17.75 2.67
N MET A 333 65.55 17.94 1.35
CA MET A 333 66.82 18.08 0.64
C MET A 333 67.55 19.37 1.00
N VAL A 334 66.82 20.46 1.31
CA VAL A 334 67.41 21.71 1.80
C VAL A 334 67.98 21.52 3.20
N GLU A 335 67.23 20.90 4.11
CA GLU A 335 67.70 20.61 5.46
C GLU A 335 68.87 19.65 5.47
N TYR A 336 68.79 18.56 4.69
CA TYR A 336 69.88 17.60 4.51
C TYR A 336 71.14 18.29 3.97
N SER A 337 71.01 19.13 2.94
CA SER A 337 72.14 19.89 2.39
C SER A 337 72.72 20.87 3.40
N ASN A 338 71.88 21.55 4.19
CA ASN A 338 72.33 22.45 5.25
C ASN A 338 73.08 21.68 6.35
N ASN A 339 72.52 20.56 6.82
CA ASN A 339 73.16 19.69 7.81
C ASN A 339 74.49 19.12 7.30
N GLN A 340 74.58 18.77 6.01
CA GLN A 340 75.83 18.30 5.42
C GLN A 340 76.90 19.41 5.34
N ILE A 341 76.49 20.65 5.01
CA ILE A 341 77.37 21.83 5.08
C ILE A 341 77.80 22.09 6.52
N LEU A 342 76.90 22.01 7.51
CA LEU A 342 77.21 22.18 8.93
C LEU A 342 78.16 21.11 9.46
N MET A 343 78.02 19.84 9.05
CA MET A 343 78.97 18.79 9.41
C MET A 343 80.37 19.04 8.83
N GLN A 344 80.46 19.46 7.57
CA GLN A 344 81.72 19.82 6.93
C GLN A 344 82.36 21.06 7.57
N ALA A 345 81.55 22.07 7.91
CA ALA A 345 81.98 23.25 8.63
C ALA A 345 82.42 22.91 10.06
N GLY A 346 81.67 22.07 10.78
CA GLY A 346 82.01 21.61 12.13
C GLY A 346 83.29 20.79 12.18
N ALA A 347 83.52 19.90 11.21
CA ALA A 347 84.78 19.18 11.08
C ALA A 347 85.96 20.13 10.79
N SER A 348 85.77 21.09 9.89
CA SER A 348 86.77 22.14 9.59
C SER A 348 87.06 23.02 10.82
N MET A 349 86.03 23.40 11.56
CA MET A 349 86.12 24.20 12.79
C MET A 349 86.80 23.42 13.92
N LEU A 350 86.49 22.13 14.09
CA LEU A 350 87.18 21.25 15.04
C LEU A 350 88.65 21.08 14.68
N ALA A 351 88.97 20.90 13.39
CA ALA A 351 90.35 20.84 12.92
C ALA A 351 91.10 22.15 13.21
N GLN A 352 90.47 23.30 12.95
CA GLN A 352 91.04 24.62 13.20
C GLN A 352 91.18 24.93 14.70
N ALA A 353 90.20 24.57 15.53
CA ALA A 353 90.25 24.70 16.99
C ALA A 353 91.36 23.82 17.59
N ASN A 354 91.51 22.58 17.13
CA ASN A 354 92.59 21.69 17.55
C ASN A 354 93.98 22.25 17.18
N GLN A 355 94.14 22.83 15.98
CA GLN A 355 95.39 23.50 15.60
C GLN A 355 95.66 24.77 16.42
N HIS A 356 94.63 25.55 16.74
CA HIS A 356 94.77 26.72 17.61
C HIS A 356 95.16 26.33 19.04
N SER A 357 94.57 25.27 19.61
CA SER A 357 94.96 24.73 20.92
C SER A 357 96.41 24.22 20.94
N GLN A 358 96.89 23.59 19.86
CA GLN A 358 98.29 23.17 19.73
C GLN A 358 99.26 24.35 19.62
N LEU A 359 98.87 25.43 18.94
CA LEU A 359 99.65 26.68 18.89
C LEU A 359 99.75 27.36 20.26
N ILE A 360 98.68 27.31 21.07
CA ILE A 360 98.71 27.83 22.44
C ILE A 360 99.62 26.96 23.33
N LEU A 361 99.60 25.63 23.18
CA LEU A 361 100.56 24.76 23.87
C LEU A 361 102.00 25.02 23.45
N SER A 362 102.28 25.37 22.19
CA SER A 362 103.63 25.76 21.76
C SER A 362 104.06 27.14 22.27
N LEU A 363 103.12 27.97 22.74
CA LEU A 363 103.38 29.28 23.35
C LEU A 363 103.55 29.18 24.88
N LEU A 364 103.15 28.06 25.50
CA LEU A 364 103.22 27.80 26.95
C LEU A 364 104.33 26.81 27.35
N GLY A 365 104.92 26.09 26.39
CA GLY A 365 105.98 25.08 26.59
C GLY A 365 107.39 25.62 26.39
#